data_AF-A0A1X2HDA3-F1
#
_entry.id   AF-A0A1X2HDA3-F1
#
_cell.length_a   1.000
_cell.length_b   1.000
_cell.length_c   1.000
_cell.angle_alpha   90.00
_cell.angle_beta   90.00
_cell.angle_gamma   90.00
#
_symmetry.space_group_name_H-M   'P 1'
#
loop_
_entity.id
_entity.type
_entity.pdbx_description
1 polymer ?
#
loop_
_entity_poly.entity_id
_entity_poly.type
_entity_poly.pdbx_seq_one_letter_code
_entity_poly.pdbx_strand_id
1 'polypeptide(L)'
;VSVSQRRAAYPLQQRLRIYGPETMARQIDQSKRRKSALTVRGVNILNKSDLETDNNLINELASSMDHRPTADESNKAHRAQILRDAVVYIRNIQAEVVALRAQL
;
A
#
# COMPACT_ATOMS: atom_id res chain seq x y z
N VAL A 1 2.46 9.32 -28.48
CA VAL A 1 3.77 8.98 -29.10
C VAL A 1 4.35 7.76 -28.40
N SER A 2 4.60 6.67 -29.13
CA SER A 2 5.10 5.42 -28.52
C SER A 2 6.58 5.50 -28.16
N VAL A 3 7.03 4.64 -27.22
CA VAL A 3 8.45 4.54 -26.84
C VAL A 3 9.32 4.19 -28.06
N SER A 4 8.82 3.30 -28.93
CA SER A 4 9.50 2.91 -30.16
C SER A 4 9.67 4.09 -31.14
N GLN A 5 8.64 4.93 -31.29
CA GLN A 5 8.72 6.14 -32.11
C GLN A 5 9.75 7.14 -31.55
N ARG A 6 9.82 7.32 -30.23
CA ARG A 6 10.84 8.19 -29.61
C ARG A 6 12.26 7.64 -29.77
N ARG A 7 12.44 6.32 -29.70
CA ARG A 7 13.74 5.67 -29.93
C ARG A 7 14.23 5.84 -31.37
N ALA A 8 13.31 5.82 -32.34
CA ALA A 8 13.64 5.98 -33.75
C ALA A 8 14.19 7.37 -34.11
N ALA A 9 13.99 8.38 -33.25
CA ALA A 9 14.51 9.74 -33.45
C ALA A 9 16.03 9.87 -33.22
N TYR A 10 16.70 8.86 -32.66
CA TYR A 10 18.15 8.88 -32.41
C TYR A 10 18.92 7.97 -33.37
N PRO A 11 20.14 8.36 -33.78
CA PRO A 11 21.07 7.48 -34.49
C PRO A 11 21.34 6.17 -33.73
N LEU A 12 21.56 5.08 -34.48
CA LEU A 12 21.67 3.72 -33.92
C LEU A 12 22.68 3.60 -32.76
N GLN A 13 23.84 4.24 -32.89
CA GLN A 13 24.90 4.22 -31.86
C GLN A 13 24.43 4.84 -30.54
N GLN A 14 23.69 5.96 -30.60
CA GLN A 14 23.12 6.59 -29.41
C GLN A 14 22.00 5.74 -28.80
N ARG A 15 21.19 5.09 -29.63
CA ARG A 15 20.16 4.16 -29.13
C ARG A 15 20.76 2.98 -28.38
N LEU A 16 21.81 2.36 -28.92
CA LEU A 16 22.47 1.22 -28.27
C LEU A 16 23.15 1.63 -26.97
N ARG A 17 23.66 2.87 -26.88
CA ARG A 17 24.25 3.40 -25.65
C ARG A 17 23.22 3.68 -24.55
N ILE A 18 22.02 4.14 -24.90
CA ILE A 18 20.98 4.51 -23.94
C ILE A 18 20.07 3.31 -23.61
N TYR A 19 19.68 2.57 -24.64
CA TYR A 19 18.71 1.48 -24.60
C TYR A 19 19.33 0.11 -24.90
N GLY A 20 20.64 -0.04 -24.74
CA GLY A 20 21.28 -1.35 -24.79
C GLY A 20 20.77 -2.25 -23.66
N PRO A 21 20.74 -3.58 -23.84
CA PRO A 21 20.27 -4.50 -22.81
C PRO A 21 21.08 -4.35 -21.52
N GLU A 22 22.41 -4.22 -21.63
CA GLU A 22 23.31 -4.02 -20.49
C GLU A 22 23.08 -2.70 -19.76
N THR A 23 22.89 -1.61 -20.50
CA THR A 23 22.67 -0.29 -19.90
C THR A 23 21.28 -0.17 -19.27
N MET A 24 20.26 -0.75 -19.92
CA MET A 24 18.90 -0.80 -19.36
C MET A 24 18.84 -1.71 -18.12
N ALA A 25 19.49 -2.88 -18.14
CA ALA A 25 19.56 -3.76 -16.97
C ALA A 25 20.20 -3.06 -15.77
N ARG A 26 21.36 -2.40 -15.97
CA ARG A 26 22.01 -1.59 -14.93
C ARG A 26 21.13 -0.45 -14.43
N GLN A 27 20.45 0.26 -15.33
CA GLN A 27 19.52 1.33 -14.94
C GLN A 27 18.32 0.81 -14.14
N ILE A 28 17.78 -0.35 -14.50
CA ILE A 28 16.67 -0.99 -13.77
C ILE A 28 17.12 -1.40 -12.37
N ASP A 29 18.29 -2.03 -12.23
CA ASP A 29 18.83 -2.42 -10.92
C ASP A 29 19.17 -1.21 -10.06
N GLN A 30 19.74 -0.16 -10.65
CA GLN A 30 19.99 1.10 -9.96
C GLN A 30 18.68 1.81 -9.59
N SER A 31 17.63 1.71 -10.41
CA SER A 31 16.31 2.25 -10.12
C SER A 31 15.62 1.49 -8.99
N LYS A 32 15.75 0.14 -8.94
CA LYS A 32 15.28 -0.67 -7.82
C LYS A 32 15.97 -0.27 -6.51
N ARG A 33 17.29 -0.02 -6.55
CA ARG A 33 18.06 0.50 -5.40
C ARG A 33 17.71 1.94 -5.04
N ARG A 34 17.24 2.77 -5.98
CA ARG A 34 16.82 4.16 -5.76
C ARG A 34 15.38 4.31 -5.28
N LYS A 35 14.51 3.32 -5.52
CA LYS A 35 13.13 3.29 -4.99
C LYS A 35 13.08 3.22 -3.46
N SER A 36 14.17 2.89 -2.78
CA SER A 36 14.27 2.97 -1.32
C SER A 36 14.72 4.35 -0.79
N ALA A 37 14.86 5.39 -1.63
CA ALA A 37 15.55 6.62 -1.24
C ALA A 37 14.88 7.93 -1.72
N LEU A 38 13.56 7.97 -1.93
CA LEU A 38 12.86 9.26 -2.07
C LEU A 38 12.57 9.82 -0.67
N THR A 39 13.62 10.32 -0.03
CA THR A 39 13.55 10.95 1.29
C THR A 39 13.58 12.47 1.15
N VAL A 40 12.59 13.18 1.68
CA VAL A 40 12.68 14.64 1.88
C VAL A 40 12.87 14.89 3.38
N ARG A 41 13.94 15.61 3.74
CA ARG A 41 14.31 15.88 5.14
C ARG A 41 14.37 14.63 6.03
N GLY A 42 14.89 13.52 5.49
CA GLY A 42 15.03 12.25 6.20
C GLY A 42 13.77 11.39 6.27
N VAL A 43 12.65 11.81 5.67
CA VAL A 43 11.39 11.05 5.68
C VAL A 43 11.15 10.42 4.31
N ASN A 44 11.01 9.08 4.26
CA ASN A 44 10.65 8.35 3.05
C ASN A 44 9.20 8.66 2.64
N ILE A 45 9.02 9.39 1.55
CA ILE A 45 7.70 9.82 1.07
C ILE A 45 6.95 8.70 0.35
N LEU A 46 7.66 7.71 -0.20
CA LEU A 46 7.01 6.58 -0.88
C LEU A 46 6.28 5.66 0.12
N ASN A 47 6.74 5.60 1.37
CA ASN A 47 6.02 4.91 2.44
C ASN A 47 4.79 5.70 2.92
N LYS A 48 4.69 7.00 2.59
CA LYS A 48 3.61 7.85 3.08
C LYS A 48 2.27 7.48 2.43
N SER A 49 2.26 7.18 1.13
CA SER A 49 1.05 6.73 0.44
C SER A 49 0.56 5.40 1.00
N ASP A 50 1.46 4.48 1.29
CA ASP A 50 1.12 3.15 1.82
C ASP A 50 0.57 3.25 3.25
N LEU A 51 1.13 4.16 4.06
CA LEU A 51 0.61 4.49 5.39
C LEU A 51 -0.76 5.16 5.36
N GLU A 52 -1.00 6.05 4.39
CA GLU A 52 -2.30 6.69 4.18
C GLU A 52 -3.36 5.67 3.77
N THR A 53 -3.04 4.74 2.87
CA THR A 53 -3.96 3.65 2.50
C THR A 53 -4.28 2.73 3.67
N ASP A 54 -3.27 2.35 4.46
CA ASP A 54 -3.48 1.50 5.64
C ASP A 54 -4.40 2.17 6.68
N ASN A 55 -4.23 3.48 6.90
CA ASN A 55 -5.07 4.21 7.85
C ASN A 55 -6.52 4.33 7.36
N ASN A 56 -6.73 4.52 6.04
CA ASN A 56 -8.07 4.54 5.48
C ASN A 56 -8.79 3.20 5.68
N LEU A 57 -8.12 2.08 5.41
CA LEU A 57 -8.69 0.75 5.63
C LEU A 57 -9.07 0.49 7.10
N ILE A 58 -8.25 0.96 8.04
CA ILE A 58 -8.56 0.85 9.47
C ILE A 58 -9.78 1.69 9.86
N ASN A 59 -9.92 2.89 9.29
CA ASN A 59 -11.07 3.77 9.55
C ASN A 59 -12.37 3.21 8.94
N GLU A 60 -12.29 2.64 7.74
CA GLU A 60 -13.42 1.94 7.11
C GLU A 60 -13.88 0.74 7.95
N LEU A 61 -12.93 -0.05 8.45
CA LEU A 61 -13.20 -1.17 9.34
C LEU A 61 -13.89 -0.70 10.64
N ALA A 62 -13.36 0.32 11.30
CA ALA A 62 -13.97 0.89 12.50
C ALA A 62 -15.41 1.37 12.26
N SER A 63 -15.65 1.99 11.10
CA SER A 63 -16.97 2.47 10.71
C SER A 63 -17.97 1.34 10.49
N SER A 64 -17.53 0.20 9.94
CA SER A 64 -18.39 -0.97 9.72
C SER A 64 -18.85 -1.68 11.00
N MET A 65 -18.14 -1.46 12.11
CA MET A 65 -18.38 -2.11 13.39
C MET A 65 -19.07 -1.20 14.42
N ASP A 66 -19.48 0.02 14.03
CA ASP A 66 -19.93 1.09 14.93
C ASP A 66 -18.93 1.36 16.08
N HIS A 67 -17.64 1.24 15.80
CA HIS A 67 -16.60 1.37 16.81
C HIS A 67 -16.41 2.85 17.18
N ARG A 68 -16.86 3.25 18.38
CA ARG A 68 -16.70 4.62 18.88
C ARG A 68 -15.29 4.81 19.47
N PRO A 69 -14.43 5.67 18.89
CA PRO A 69 -13.12 5.93 19.46
C PRO A 69 -13.26 6.55 20.85
N THR A 70 -12.60 5.98 21.85
CA THR A 70 -12.36 6.66 23.13
C THR A 70 -11.34 7.77 22.89
N ALA A 71 -11.63 8.97 23.42
CA ALA A 71 -10.96 10.22 23.05
C ALA A 71 -9.45 10.30 23.38
N ASP A 72 -8.85 9.25 23.96
CA ASP A 72 -7.52 9.29 24.59
C ASP A 72 -6.52 8.25 24.03
N GLU A 73 -6.86 7.57 22.92
CA GLU A 73 -6.01 6.52 22.39
C GLU A 73 -4.91 7.09 21.47
N SER A 74 -3.64 6.85 21.81
CA SER A 74 -2.54 7.13 20.88
C SER A 74 -2.77 6.36 19.57
N ASN A 75 -2.46 6.96 18.41
CA ASN A 75 -2.77 6.39 17.09
C ASN A 75 -2.39 4.90 16.92
N LYS A 76 -1.28 4.44 17.53
CA LYS A 76 -0.86 3.02 17.47
C LYS A 76 -1.73 2.12 18.36
N ALA A 77 -2.05 2.58 19.57
CA ALA A 77 -2.93 1.87 20.50
C ALA A 77 -4.36 1.79 19.94
N HIS A 78 -4.82 2.88 19.33
CA HIS A 78 -6.12 2.96 18.66
C HIS A 78 -6.27 1.94 17.53
N ARG A 79 -5.28 1.83 16.63
CA ARG A 79 -5.29 0.82 15.55
C ARG A 79 -5.35 -0.60 16.09
N ALA A 80 -4.55 -0.91 17.11
CA ALA A 80 -4.55 -2.23 17.73
C ALA A 80 -5.90 -2.56 18.40
N GLN A 81 -6.56 -1.55 18.97
CA GLN A 81 -7.88 -1.71 19.57
C GLN A 81 -8.95 -2.01 18.51
N ILE A 82 -9.00 -1.25 17.42
CA ILE A 82 -9.90 -1.50 16.29
C ILE A 82 -9.75 -2.94 15.79
N LEU A 83 -8.52 -3.41 15.61
CA LEU A 83 -8.25 -4.77 15.14
C LEU A 83 -8.70 -5.85 16.14
N ARG A 84 -8.52 -5.62 17.45
CA ARG A 84 -9.03 -6.54 18.49
C ARG A 84 -10.54 -6.62 18.46
N ASP A 85 -11.21 -5.48 18.37
CA ASP A 85 -12.66 -5.41 18.36
C ASP A 85 -13.22 -6.04 17.08
N ALA A 86 -12.50 -5.94 15.95
CA ALA A 86 -12.89 -6.57 14.69
C ALA A 86 -12.92 -8.09 14.79
N VAL A 87 -11.92 -8.69 15.48
CA VAL A 87 -11.89 -10.13 15.73
C VAL A 87 -13.09 -10.57 16.57
N VAL A 88 -13.47 -9.78 17.58
CA VAL A 88 -14.64 -10.08 18.42
C VAL A 88 -15.92 -9.97 17.59
N TYR A 89 -16.08 -8.88 16.83
CA TYR A 89 -17.24 -8.65 15.96
C TYR A 89 -17.45 -9.79 14.97
N ILE A 90 -16.40 -10.20 14.24
CA ILE A 90 -16.47 -11.30 13.27
C ILE A 90 -16.92 -12.61 13.94
N ARG A 91 -16.39 -12.92 15.13
CA ARG A 91 -16.79 -14.12 15.88
C ARG A 91 -18.26 -14.09 16.27
N ASN A 92 -18.77 -12.93 16.70
CA ASN A 92 -20.17 -12.77 17.05
C ASN A 92 -21.09 -12.99 15.84
N ILE A 93 -20.77 -12.37 14.70
CA ILE A 93 -21.53 -12.56 13.45
C ILE A 93 -21.49 -14.02 12.99
N GLN A 94 -20.33 -14.69 13.08
CA GLN A 94 -20.22 -16.12 12.76
C GLN A 94 -21.12 -16.98 13.67
N ALA A 95 -21.12 -16.71 14.98
CA ALA A 95 -21.97 -17.43 15.93
C ALA A 95 -23.46 -17.20 15.65
N GLU A 96 -23.86 -15.96 15.33
CA GLU A 96 -25.23 -15.60 14.96
C GLU A 96 -25.68 -16.33 13.69
N VAL A 97 -24.84 -16.34 12.64
CA VAL A 97 -25.13 -17.06 11.39
C VAL A 97 -25.31 -18.56 11.64
N VAL A 98 -24.49 -19.16 12.50
CA VAL A 98 -24.63 -20.57 12.88
C VAL A 98 -25.95 -20.82 13.61
N ALA A 99 -26.31 -19.95 14.56
CA ALA A 99 -27.57 -20.05 15.30
C ALA A 99 -28.79 -19.92 14.38
N LEU A 100 -28.78 -18.97 13.44
CA LEU A 100 -29.85 -18.77 12.46
C LEU A 100 -30.01 -19.99 11.54
N ARG A 101 -28.89 -20.57 11.08
CA ARG A 101 -28.92 -21.79 10.25
C ARG A 101 -29.46 -23.00 10.98
N ALA A 102 -29.28 -23.08 12.31
CA ALA A 102 -29.83 -24.17 13.12
C ALA A 102 -31.36 -24.04 13.34
N GLN A 103 -31.94 -22.87 13.07
CA GLN A 103 -33.38 -22.60 13.17
C GLN A 103 -34.14 -22.84 11.85
N LEU A 104 -33.41 -23.10 10.75
CA LEU A 104 -33.96 -23.44 9.42
C LEU A 104 -33.91 -24.95 9.20
#